data_AF-W9GAA9-F1
#
_entry.id   AF-W9GAA9-F1
#
_cell.length_a   1.000
_cell.length_b   1.000
_cell.length_c   1.000
_cell.angle_alpha   90.00
_cell.angle_beta   90.00
_cell.angle_gamma   90.00
#
_symmetry.space_group_name_H-M   'P 1'
#
loop_
_entity.id
_entity.type
_entity.pdbx_description
1 polymer ?
#
loop_
_entity_poly.entity_id
_entity_poly.type
_entity_poly.pdbx_seq_one_letter_code
_entity_poly.pdbx_strand_id
1 'polypeptide(L)'
;MTTGARLPGDPGSVSALGGALRSQALRLADLVDELESATARASRMAGSAPNGEGAHADPSDHERDLLTLAATELDRIGGLLQAWTAGSVEDGARLRSLADDAERAGLRVEGHLVVEPPGPSRADPAERLRAREHLQELLNRVTAGRARELARLGRELDASQAALARVSDRARAGRRA
;
A
#
# COMPACT_ATOMS: atom_id res chain seq x y z
N MET A 1 -10.64 -9.07 -30.44
CA MET A 1 -10.97 -8.01 -29.48
C MET A 1 -10.35 -8.39 -28.15
N THR A 2 -9.15 -7.87 -27.86
CA THR A 2 -8.43 -8.12 -26.62
C THR A 2 -8.98 -7.17 -25.56
N THR A 3 -9.80 -7.71 -24.66
CA THR A 3 -10.13 -7.07 -23.38
C THR A 3 -8.84 -7.01 -22.58
N GLY A 4 -8.07 -5.94 -22.78
CA GLY A 4 -6.92 -5.62 -21.95
C GLY A 4 -7.42 -5.46 -20.52
N ALA A 5 -7.22 -6.49 -19.70
CA ALA A 5 -7.34 -6.36 -18.27
C ALA A 5 -6.47 -5.16 -17.89
N ARG A 6 -7.09 -4.08 -17.38
CA ARG A 6 -6.35 -2.96 -16.79
C ARG A 6 -5.36 -3.57 -15.81
N LEU A 7 -4.08 -3.46 -16.12
CA LEU A 7 -3.03 -3.86 -15.20
C LEU A 7 -3.34 -3.17 -13.87
N PRO A 8 -3.45 -3.91 -12.74
CA PRO A 8 -3.33 -3.30 -11.43
C PRO A 8 -2.07 -2.44 -11.46
N GLY A 9 -2.17 -1.17 -11.05
CA GLY A 9 -1.21 -0.10 -11.34
C GLY A 9 0.25 -0.54 -11.33
N ASP A 10 1.09 -0.01 -12.23
CA ASP A 10 2.44 -0.53 -12.37
C ASP A 10 3.22 -0.43 -11.02
N PRO A 11 3.95 -1.48 -10.61
CA PRO A 11 4.63 -1.49 -9.32
C PRO A 11 5.62 -0.32 -9.14
N GLY A 12 6.19 0.19 -10.23
CA GLY A 12 7.09 1.35 -10.19
C GLY A 12 6.36 2.61 -9.73
N SER A 13 5.23 2.94 -10.34
CA SER A 13 4.40 4.08 -9.95
C SER A 13 3.81 3.92 -8.54
N VAL A 14 3.38 2.71 -8.16
CA VAL A 14 2.85 2.46 -6.81
C VAL A 14 3.94 2.59 -5.74
N SER A 15 5.16 2.12 -6.03
CA SER A 15 6.33 2.33 -5.18
C SER A 15 6.66 3.82 -5.02
N ALA A 16 6.66 4.58 -6.13
CA ALA A 16 6.94 6.01 -6.12
C ALA A 16 5.88 6.79 -5.31
N LEU A 17 4.60 6.44 -5.46
CA LEU A 17 3.51 6.99 -4.65
C LEU A 17 3.71 6.66 -3.16
N GLY A 18 4.01 5.39 -2.84
CA GLY A 18 4.29 4.97 -1.46
C GLY A 18 5.44 5.77 -0.85
N GLY A 19 6.54 5.96 -1.59
CA GLY A 19 7.66 6.80 -1.20
C GLY A 19 7.26 8.25 -0.95
N ALA A 20 6.48 8.85 -1.86
CA ALA A 20 6.01 10.23 -1.74
C ALA A 20 5.15 10.45 -0.48
N LEU A 21 4.25 9.51 -0.15
CA LEU A 21 3.40 9.56 1.04
C LEU A 21 4.24 9.47 2.32
N ARG A 22 5.24 8.59 2.38
CA ARG A 22 6.15 8.50 3.54
C ARG A 22 7.00 9.76 3.67
N SER A 23 7.49 10.33 2.57
CA SER A 23 8.19 11.63 2.61
C SER A 23 7.29 12.78 3.06
N GLN A 24 5.98 12.73 2.79
CA GLN A 24 5.03 13.69 3.34
C GLN A 24 4.78 13.45 4.84
N ALA A 25 4.64 12.19 5.26
CA ALA A 25 4.50 11.84 6.67
C ALA A 25 5.68 12.33 7.51
N LEU A 26 6.92 12.13 7.04
CA LEU A 26 8.12 12.64 7.69
C LEU A 26 8.11 14.15 7.81
N ARG A 27 7.76 14.87 6.73
CA ARG A 27 7.65 16.33 6.78
C ARG A 27 6.59 16.82 7.77
N LEU A 28 5.48 16.10 7.93
CA LEU A 28 4.48 16.44 8.94
C LEU A 28 4.99 16.18 10.36
N ALA A 29 5.76 15.11 10.57
CA ALA A 29 6.40 14.84 11.86
C ALA A 29 7.42 15.94 12.21
N ASP A 30 8.24 16.36 11.26
CA ASP A 30 9.20 17.47 11.46
C ASP A 30 8.46 18.76 11.87
N LEU A 31 7.32 19.06 11.25
CA LEU A 31 6.49 20.22 11.62
C LEU A 31 5.91 20.11 13.03
N VAL A 32 5.55 18.91 13.49
CA VAL A 32 5.10 18.69 14.87
C VAL A 32 6.24 18.99 15.85
N ASP A 33 7.44 18.48 15.59
CA ASP A 33 8.62 18.72 16.44
C ASP A 33 8.99 20.22 16.51
N GLU A 34 8.86 20.93 15.39
CA GLU A 34 9.05 22.38 15.31
C GLU A 34 8.01 23.15 16.16
N LEU A 35 6.73 22.75 16.08
CA LEU A 35 5.64 23.32 16.88
C LEU A 35 5.87 23.09 18.38
N GLU A 36 6.23 21.86 18.78
CA GLU A 36 6.53 21.53 20.18
C GLU A 36 7.69 22.38 20.73
N SER A 37 8.74 22.52 19.92
CA SER A 37 9.90 23.35 20.27
C SER A 37 9.53 24.83 20.41
N ALA A 38 8.64 25.34 19.55
CA ALA A 38 8.13 26.71 19.62
C ALA A 38 7.28 26.95 20.87
N THR A 39 6.32 26.07 21.15
CA THR A 39 5.45 26.14 22.33
C THR A 39 6.25 26.04 23.63
N ALA A 40 7.25 25.15 23.70
CA ALA A 40 8.13 25.03 24.85
C ALA A 40 8.97 26.30 25.09
N ARG A 41 9.46 26.95 24.02
CA ARG A 41 10.16 28.25 24.13
C ARG A 41 9.24 29.36 24.63
N ALA A 42 8.04 29.47 24.06
CA ALA A 42 7.06 30.48 24.47
C ALA A 42 6.66 30.32 25.95
N SER A 43 6.43 29.07 26.39
CA SER A 43 6.10 28.74 27.78
C SER A 43 7.22 29.13 28.75
N ARG A 44 8.49 28.90 28.37
CA ARG A 44 9.66 29.34 29.16
C ARG A 44 9.78 30.85 29.26
N MET A 45 9.41 31.59 28.20
CA MET A 45 9.44 33.07 28.21
C MET A 45 8.26 33.67 28.98
N ALA A 46 7.10 33.00 28.98
CA ALA A 46 5.89 33.44 29.69
C ALA A 46 5.92 33.10 31.20
N GLY A 47 6.75 32.15 31.62
CA GLY A 47 6.88 31.63 32.99
C GLY A 47 7.53 32.56 34.02
N SER A 48 7.15 33.84 34.06
CA SER A 48 7.47 34.79 35.16
C SER A 48 6.25 35.25 35.97
N ALA A 49 5.06 34.68 35.78
CA ALA A 49 3.89 34.97 36.63
C ALA A 49 3.30 33.68 37.22
N PRO A 50 3.54 33.38 38.51
CA PRO A 50 2.86 32.31 39.21
C PRO A 50 1.55 32.88 39.75
N ASN A 51 0.43 32.55 39.11
CA ASN A 51 -0.87 32.34 39.75
C ASN A 51 -1.84 31.83 38.69
N GLY A 52 -2.32 30.60 38.90
CA GLY A 52 -3.20 29.91 37.98
C GLY A 52 -4.61 30.47 38.00
N GLU A 53 -5.26 30.41 36.85
CA GLU A 53 -6.67 30.00 36.69
C GLU A 53 -6.93 29.88 35.19
N GLY A 54 -7.28 28.67 34.75
CA GLY A 54 -7.61 28.35 33.36
C GLY A 54 -6.49 27.64 32.61
N ALA A 55 -6.39 26.31 32.80
CA ALA A 55 -5.77 25.44 31.80
C ALA A 55 -6.67 25.44 30.55
N HIS A 56 -6.63 26.53 29.79
CA HIS A 56 -7.13 26.51 28.42
C HIS A 56 -6.24 25.54 27.66
N ALA A 57 -6.84 24.46 27.14
CA ALA A 57 -6.16 23.53 26.25
C ALA A 57 -5.43 24.37 25.19
N ASP A 58 -4.12 24.17 25.07
CA ASP A 58 -3.33 24.96 24.15
C ASP A 58 -3.84 24.62 22.74
N PRO A 59 -4.33 25.59 21.94
CA PRO A 59 -4.73 25.33 20.56
C PRO A 59 -3.61 24.65 19.76
N SER A 60 -2.34 24.82 20.17
CA SER A 60 -1.19 24.11 19.61
C SER A 60 -1.17 22.61 19.91
N ASP A 61 -1.76 22.13 21.02
CA ASP A 61 -1.92 20.69 21.32
C ASP A 61 -2.86 20.05 20.28
N HIS A 62 -4.00 20.70 20.01
CA HIS A 62 -4.99 20.19 19.05
C HIS A 62 -4.43 20.10 17.63
N GLU A 63 -3.70 21.13 17.19
CA GLU A 63 -3.06 21.13 15.88
C GLU A 63 -1.99 20.04 15.75
N ARG A 64 -1.17 19.85 16.80
CA ARG A 64 -0.19 18.76 16.84
C ARG A 64 -0.84 17.40 16.77
N ASP A 65 -1.91 17.16 17.52
CA ASP A 65 -2.65 15.88 17.46
C ASP A 65 -3.14 15.59 16.04
N LEU A 66 -3.71 16.58 15.35
CA LEU A 66 -4.19 16.42 13.99
C LEU A 66 -3.06 16.12 13.00
N LEU A 67 -1.93 16.80 13.13
CA LEU A 67 -0.75 16.58 12.28
C LEU A 67 -0.14 15.20 12.52
N THR A 68 -0.01 14.77 13.77
CA THR A 68 0.47 13.43 14.14
C THR A 68 -0.44 12.33 13.59
N LEU A 69 -1.76 12.51 13.70
CA LEU A 69 -2.73 11.57 13.13
C LEU A 69 -2.62 11.49 11.60
N ALA A 70 -2.49 12.64 10.92
CA ALA A 70 -2.32 12.67 9.47
C ALA A 70 -0.99 12.02 9.04
N ALA A 71 0.11 12.32 9.73
CA ALA A 71 1.42 11.74 9.46
C ALA A 71 1.40 10.22 9.61
N THR A 72 0.82 9.72 10.71
CA THR A 72 0.69 8.28 10.99
C THR A 72 -0.08 7.57 9.88
N GLU A 73 -1.18 8.16 9.41
CA GLU A 73 -2.00 7.54 8.37
C GLU A 73 -1.30 7.56 7.00
N LEU A 74 -0.57 8.63 6.68
CA LEU A 74 0.22 8.71 5.44
C LEU A 74 1.39 7.70 5.43
N ASP A 75 2.10 7.53 6.55
CA ASP A 75 3.15 6.51 6.65
C ASP A 75 2.57 5.09 6.52
N ARG A 76 1.43 4.83 7.16
CA ARG A 76 0.70 3.56 7.02
C ARG A 76 0.32 3.26 5.58
N ILE A 77 -0.31 4.22 4.87
CA ILE A 77 -0.66 4.05 3.45
C ILE A 77 0.61 3.79 2.64
N GLY A 78 1.66 4.59 2.86
CA GLY A 78 2.94 4.42 2.18
C GLY A 78 3.55 3.04 2.39
N GLY A 79 3.53 2.53 3.61
CA GLY A 79 3.98 1.18 3.96
C GLY A 79 3.15 0.08 3.28
N LEU A 80 1.83 0.22 3.22
CA LEU A 80 0.94 -0.71 2.52
C LEU A 80 1.24 -0.78 1.02
N LEU A 81 1.45 0.36 0.37
CA LEU A 81 1.78 0.43 -1.05
C LEU A 81 3.18 -0.16 -1.36
N GLN A 82 4.14 0.04 -0.46
CA GLN A 82 5.47 -0.57 -0.58
C GLN A 82 5.42 -2.09 -0.40
N ALA A 83 4.67 -2.58 0.59
CA ALA A 83 4.48 -4.02 0.81
C ALA A 83 3.81 -4.68 -0.41
N TRP A 84 2.76 -4.07 -0.94
CA TRP A 84 2.09 -4.55 -2.15
C TRP A 84 3.02 -4.56 -3.38
N THR A 85 3.86 -3.54 -3.52
CA THR A 85 4.86 -3.47 -4.59
C THR A 85 5.83 -4.65 -4.49
N ALA A 86 6.36 -4.91 -3.29
CA ALA A 86 7.29 -6.03 -3.06
C ALA A 86 6.62 -7.38 -3.40
N GLY A 87 5.41 -7.62 -2.89
CA GLY A 87 4.62 -8.82 -3.22
C GLY A 87 4.36 -8.96 -4.71
N SER A 88 4.03 -7.86 -5.40
CA SER A 88 3.80 -7.86 -6.85
C SER A 88 5.04 -8.20 -7.68
N VAL A 89 6.22 -7.77 -7.23
CA VAL A 89 7.51 -8.13 -7.88
C VAL A 89 7.81 -9.61 -7.68
N GLU A 90 7.62 -10.13 -6.46
CA GLU A 90 7.80 -11.54 -6.14
C GLU A 90 6.84 -12.44 -6.95
N ASP A 91 5.56 -12.09 -7.00
CA ASP A 91 4.57 -12.79 -7.80
C ASP A 91 4.92 -12.75 -9.30
N GLY A 92 5.40 -11.60 -9.79
CA GLY A 92 5.90 -11.48 -11.15
C GLY A 92 7.06 -12.43 -11.44
N ALA A 93 7.98 -12.62 -10.49
CA ALA A 93 9.08 -13.58 -10.62
C ALA A 93 8.57 -15.03 -10.60
N ARG A 94 7.61 -15.35 -9.73
CA ARG A 94 6.97 -16.68 -9.67
C ARG A 94 6.24 -17.00 -10.97
N LEU A 95 5.51 -16.04 -11.55
CA LEU A 95 4.81 -16.24 -12.82
C LEU A 95 5.78 -16.49 -13.98
N ARG A 96 6.94 -15.82 -14.02
CA ARG A 96 8.00 -16.10 -15.00
C ARG A 96 8.55 -17.51 -14.83
N SER A 97 8.86 -17.93 -13.60
CA SER A 97 9.31 -19.30 -13.32
C SER A 97 8.29 -20.34 -13.76
N LEU A 98 6.99 -20.12 -13.50
CA LEU A 98 5.92 -21.01 -13.93
C LEU A 98 5.78 -21.08 -15.46
N ALA A 99 6.01 -19.96 -16.15
CA ALA A 99 6.05 -19.94 -17.61
C ALA A 99 7.24 -20.77 -18.14
N ASP A 100 8.42 -20.62 -17.55
CA ASP A 100 9.61 -21.41 -17.93
C ASP A 100 9.41 -22.91 -17.65
N ASP A 101 8.76 -23.27 -16.53
CA ASP A 101 8.38 -24.65 -16.22
C ASP A 101 7.36 -25.21 -17.23
N ALA A 102 6.37 -24.39 -17.62
CA ALA A 102 5.39 -24.78 -18.64
C ALA A 102 6.05 -25.03 -20.00
N GLU A 103 6.95 -24.14 -20.43
CA GLU A 103 7.68 -24.30 -21.69
C GLU A 103 8.52 -25.59 -21.71
N ARG A 104 9.20 -25.90 -20.59
CA ARG A 104 9.94 -27.17 -20.45
C ARG A 104 9.06 -28.41 -20.54
N ALA A 105 7.79 -28.31 -20.13
CA ALA A 105 6.80 -29.38 -20.26
C ALA A 105 6.07 -29.40 -21.63
N GLY A 106 6.42 -28.52 -22.57
CA GLY A 106 5.70 -28.40 -23.84
C GLY A 106 4.28 -27.85 -23.66
N LEU A 107 4.12 -26.94 -22.71
CA LEU A 107 2.90 -26.22 -22.36
C LEU A 107 3.17 -24.70 -22.45
N ARG A 108 2.11 -23.90 -22.41
CA ARG A 108 2.21 -22.43 -22.39
C ARG A 108 1.26 -21.85 -21.35
N VAL A 109 1.67 -20.77 -20.68
CA VAL A 109 0.77 -19.97 -19.85
C VAL A 109 0.10 -18.89 -20.71
N GLU A 110 -1.22 -18.92 -20.80
CA GLU A 110 -2.05 -17.94 -21.49
C GLU A 110 -3.02 -17.28 -20.52
N GLY A 111 -2.67 -16.07 -20.09
CA GLY A 111 -3.44 -15.34 -19.08
C GLY A 111 -3.48 -16.10 -17.74
N HIS A 112 -4.59 -16.79 -17.48
CA HIS A 112 -4.83 -17.55 -16.24
C HIS A 112 -4.91 -19.07 -16.49
N LEU A 113 -4.56 -19.52 -17.69
CA LEU A 113 -4.66 -20.93 -18.08
C LEU A 113 -3.30 -21.49 -18.51
N VAL A 114 -3.05 -22.75 -18.17
CA VAL A 114 -1.96 -23.55 -18.74
C VAL A 114 -2.54 -24.37 -19.88
N VAL A 115 -2.08 -24.09 -21.09
CA VAL A 115 -2.61 -24.66 -22.32
C VAL A 115 -1.57 -25.45 -23.08
N GLU A 116 -2.06 -26.33 -23.95
CA GLU A 116 -1.23 -27.04 -24.91
C GLU A 116 -1.06 -26.20 -26.18
N PRO A 117 0.17 -25.85 -26.58
CA PRO A 117 0.39 -25.15 -27.84
C PRO A 117 0.03 -26.07 -29.02
N PRO A 118 -0.48 -25.49 -30.13
CA PRO A 118 -0.80 -26.27 -31.32
C PRO A 118 0.48 -26.85 -31.95
N GLY A 119 0.43 -28.14 -32.32
CA GLY A 119 1.51 -28.82 -33.05
C GLY A 119 1.97 -30.14 -32.40
N PRO A 120 2.86 -30.87 -33.07
CA PRO A 120 3.39 -32.12 -32.55
C PRO A 120 4.28 -31.87 -31.32
N SER A 121 3.98 -32.54 -30.21
CA SER A 121 4.82 -32.55 -29.01
C SER A 121 5.68 -33.81 -28.98
N ARG A 122 6.90 -33.68 -28.45
CA ARG A 122 7.81 -34.81 -28.19
C ARG A 122 7.64 -35.41 -26.80
N ALA A 123 6.89 -34.75 -25.93
CA ALA A 123 6.67 -35.20 -24.55
C ALA A 123 5.48 -36.16 -24.48
N ASP A 124 5.57 -37.12 -23.57
CA ASP A 124 4.52 -38.13 -23.34
C ASP A 124 3.19 -37.45 -22.95
N PRO A 125 2.05 -37.82 -23.57
CA PRO A 125 0.76 -37.21 -23.28
C PRO A 125 0.34 -37.29 -21.80
N ALA A 126 0.64 -38.40 -21.10
CA ALA A 126 0.24 -38.56 -19.71
C ALA A 126 1.13 -37.75 -18.75
N GLU A 127 2.42 -37.59 -19.06
CA GLU A 127 3.31 -36.66 -18.36
C GLU A 127 2.87 -35.20 -18.55
N ARG A 128 2.53 -34.81 -19.80
CA ARG A 128 2.04 -33.46 -20.09
C ARG A 128 0.74 -33.13 -19.38
N LEU A 129 -0.21 -34.07 -19.32
CA LEU A 129 -1.46 -33.87 -18.61
C LEU A 129 -1.22 -33.61 -17.11
N ARG A 130 -0.37 -34.42 -16.47
CA ARG A 130 0.00 -34.26 -15.05
C ARG A 130 0.73 -32.94 -14.80
N ALA A 131 1.65 -32.56 -15.68
CA ALA A 131 2.35 -31.28 -15.60
C ALA A 131 1.39 -30.10 -15.73
N ARG A 132 0.43 -30.18 -16.66
CA ARG A 132 -0.60 -29.15 -16.88
C ARG A 132 -1.46 -28.94 -15.64
N GLU A 133 -1.96 -30.02 -15.03
CA GLU A 133 -2.77 -29.95 -13.81
C GLU A 133 -1.99 -29.31 -12.66
N HIS A 134 -0.76 -29.77 -12.43
CA HIS A 134 0.11 -29.23 -11.39
C HIS A 134 0.43 -27.74 -11.59
N LEU A 135 0.80 -27.34 -12.81
CA LEU A 135 1.12 -25.96 -13.14
C LEU A 135 -0.13 -25.07 -13.08
N GLN A 136 -1.30 -25.58 -13.46
CA GLN A 136 -2.57 -24.88 -13.32
C GLN A 136 -2.92 -24.65 -11.84
N GLU A 137 -2.70 -25.63 -10.97
CA GLU A 137 -2.89 -25.46 -9.53
C GLU A 137 -1.95 -24.40 -8.93
N LEU A 138 -0.69 -24.38 -9.37
CA LEU A 138 0.28 -23.35 -8.97
C LEU A 138 -0.14 -21.95 -9.45
N LEU A 139 -0.54 -21.83 -10.72
CA LEU A 139 -1.03 -20.58 -11.29
C LEU A 139 -2.29 -20.08 -10.57
N ASN A 140 -3.22 -20.98 -10.26
CA ASN A 140 -4.43 -20.68 -9.49
C ASN A 140 -4.09 -20.18 -8.08
N ARG A 141 -3.08 -20.76 -7.42
CA ARG A 141 -2.64 -20.31 -6.10
C ARG A 141 -2.05 -18.90 -6.13
N VAL A 142 -1.18 -18.60 -7.10
CA VAL A 142 -0.58 -17.26 -7.26
C VAL A 142 -1.66 -16.22 -7.56
N THR A 143 -2.54 -16.50 -8.53
CA THR A 143 -3.60 -15.57 -8.92
C THR A 143 -4.63 -15.34 -7.80
N ALA A 144 -5.02 -16.39 -7.07
CA ALA A 144 -5.91 -16.27 -5.91
C ALA A 144 -5.26 -15.48 -4.76
N GLY A 145 -3.96 -15.69 -4.51
CA GLY A 145 -3.19 -14.92 -3.54
C GLY A 145 -3.22 -13.43 -3.86
N ARG A 146 -2.86 -13.07 -5.09
CA ARG A 146 -2.87 -11.70 -5.59
C ARG A 146 -4.25 -11.05 -5.49
N ALA A 147 -5.32 -11.77 -5.83
CA ALA A 147 -6.69 -11.25 -5.73
C ALA A 147 -7.08 -10.94 -4.28
N ARG A 148 -6.73 -11.81 -3.33
CA ARG A 148 -6.98 -11.59 -1.90
C ARG A 148 -6.19 -10.41 -1.36
N GLU A 149 -4.93 -10.28 -1.77
CA GLU A 149 -4.07 -9.17 -1.36
C GLU A 149 -4.60 -7.83 -1.90
N LEU A 150 -5.00 -7.76 -3.17
CA LEU A 150 -5.64 -6.57 -3.74
C LEU A 150 -6.93 -6.20 -3.00
N ALA A 151 -7.78 -7.19 -2.69
CA ALA A 151 -9.00 -6.95 -1.93
C ALA A 151 -8.71 -6.45 -0.50
N ARG A 152 -7.66 -6.97 0.14
CA ARG A 152 -7.19 -6.50 1.45
C ARG A 152 -6.68 -5.06 1.36
N LEU A 153 -5.80 -4.78 0.39
CA LEU A 153 -5.25 -3.44 0.17
C LEU A 153 -6.38 -2.42 -0.07
N GLY A 154 -7.37 -2.75 -0.91
CA GLY A 154 -8.53 -1.89 -1.13
C GLY A 154 -9.26 -1.52 0.16
N ARG A 155 -9.57 -2.50 1.01
CA ARG A 155 -10.23 -2.24 2.31
C ARG A 155 -9.40 -1.38 3.24
N GLU A 156 -8.08 -1.60 3.29
CA GLU A 156 -7.18 -0.80 4.12
C GLU A 156 -7.13 0.65 3.62
N LEU A 157 -7.01 0.85 2.31
CA LEU A 157 -7.00 2.19 1.69
C LEU A 157 -8.32 2.94 1.90
N ASP A 158 -9.46 2.25 1.79
CA ASP A 158 -10.78 2.84 2.05
C ASP A 158 -10.88 3.29 3.53
N ALA A 159 -10.39 2.48 4.46
CA ALA A 159 -10.36 2.82 5.88
C ALA A 159 -9.45 4.03 6.16
N SER A 160 -8.27 4.07 5.53
CA SER A 160 -7.33 5.18 5.61
C SER A 160 -7.90 6.48 5.03
N GLN A 161 -8.59 6.40 3.90
CA GLN A 161 -9.28 7.54 3.29
C GLN A 161 -10.35 8.09 4.24
N ALA A 162 -11.16 7.22 4.86
CA ALA A 162 -12.16 7.64 5.84
C ALA A 162 -11.51 8.27 7.09
N ALA A 163 -10.35 7.79 7.54
CA ALA A 163 -9.61 8.37 8.65
C ALA A 163 -9.08 9.77 8.32
N LEU A 164 -8.41 9.94 7.18
CA LEU A 164 -7.92 11.25 6.71
C LEU A 164 -9.06 12.25 6.49
N ALA A 165 -10.21 11.80 5.98
CA ALA A 165 -11.40 12.65 5.85
C ALA A 165 -11.86 13.21 7.21
N ARG A 166 -11.94 12.36 8.25
CA ARG A 166 -12.28 12.78 9.61
C ARG A 166 -11.27 13.79 10.19
N VAL A 167 -9.97 13.56 9.98
CA VAL A 167 -8.91 14.51 10.40
C VAL A 167 -9.09 15.85 9.70
N SER A 168 -9.36 15.83 8.38
CA SER A 168 -9.59 17.03 7.58
C SER A 168 -10.82 17.81 8.06
N ASP A 169 -11.93 17.13 8.35
CA ASP A 169 -13.15 17.77 8.82
C ASP A 169 -12.99 18.38 10.20
N ARG A 170 -12.29 17.70 11.11
CA ARG A 170 -11.94 18.23 12.44
C ARG A 170 -11.07 19.47 12.34
N ALA A 171 -10.06 19.46 11.46
CA ALA A 171 -9.21 20.62 11.19
C ALA A 171 -9.99 21.82 10.62
N ARG A 172 -11.01 21.57 9.79
CA ARG A 172 -11.88 22.65 9.26
C ARG A 172 -12.84 23.19 10.31
N ALA A 173 -13.38 22.35 11.18
CA ALA A 173 -14.26 22.76 12.26
C ALA A 173 -13.53 23.65 13.27
N GLY A 174 -12.29 23.30 13.64
CA GLY A 174 -11.46 24.11 14.55
C GLY A 174 -11.12 25.50 14.01
N ARG A 175 -11.06 25.69 12.68
CA ARG A 175 -10.83 27.02 12.06
C ARG A 175 -12.05 27.94 12.03
N ARG A 176 -13.25 27.42 12.30
CA ARG A 176 -14.51 28.18 12.26
C ARG A 176 -15.03 28.58 13.65
N ALA A 177 -14.44 28.04 14.70
CA ALA A 177 -14.70 28.38 16.10
C ALA A 177 -13.78 29.53 16.54
#